data_AF-A0A2N3T5V7-F1
#
_entry.id   AF-A0A2N3T5V7-F1
#
_cell.length_a   1.000
_cell.length_b   1.000
_cell.length_c   1.000
_cell.angle_alpha   90.00
_cell.angle_beta   90.00
_cell.angle_gamma   90.00
#
_symmetry.space_group_name_H-M   'P 1'
#
loop_
_entity.id
_entity.type
_entity.pdbx_description
1 polymer ?
#
loop_
_entity_poly.entity_id
_entity_poly.type
_entity_poly.pdbx_seq_one_letter_code
_entity_poly.pdbx_strand_id
1 'polypeptide(L)'
;MKAKNLILITVLTLISSFNICAQKLKDFGVYIKSNDDYIKFVTLNNTNFPEFKDLNKAPSILRGNNKVELILYWNNFKSSSLVVKARKLALGGFNETINFSIEPLEKENMYKLTTDKTIPDGSFLFILNGWDEILTVFLGDSEQQAITFFSDTNLKPAYAAVPDLEDAIKAFPNSQKLADLLPKWKEIKQLEQQELEYEYVEEAWQKYQKAEKISLKIRYLKDMQMALNNFLANHPESNKSVECKKRQTEINTKLPELEKMM
;
A
#
# COMPACT_ATOMS: atom_id res chain seq x y z
N MET A 1 12.28 60.37 38.28
CA MET A 1 13.44 59.53 38.67
C MET A 1 12.99 58.08 38.64
N LYS A 2 13.80 57.19 38.05
CA LYS A 2 13.42 55.91 37.42
C LYS A 2 12.82 54.88 38.37
N ALA A 3 11.57 54.46 38.12
CA ALA A 3 11.03 53.19 38.61
C ALA A 3 11.46 52.09 37.63
N LYS A 4 12.29 51.16 38.11
CA LYS A 4 12.71 49.98 37.34
C LYS A 4 11.58 48.95 37.37
N ASN A 5 10.94 48.74 36.22
CA ASN A 5 10.06 47.60 36.01
C ASN A 5 10.91 46.31 36.00
N LEU A 6 10.70 45.47 37.02
CA LEU A 6 11.23 44.13 37.08
C LEU A 6 10.27 43.21 36.31
N ILE A 7 10.59 42.89 35.06
CA ILE A 7 9.88 41.86 34.29
C ILE A 7 10.42 40.51 34.80
N LEU A 8 9.60 39.82 35.58
CA LEU A 8 9.83 38.44 35.99
C LEU A 8 9.53 37.53 34.79
N ILE A 9 10.57 37.08 34.09
CA ILE A 9 10.44 36.06 33.05
C ILE A 9 10.29 34.70 33.76
N THR A 10 9.06 34.21 33.84
CA THR A 10 8.77 32.84 34.26
C THR A 10 9.19 31.90 33.14
N VAL A 11 10.42 31.38 33.20
CA VAL A 11 10.85 30.24 32.38
C VAL A 11 10.19 28.99 32.96
N LEU A 12 9.04 28.63 32.39
CA LEU A 12 8.36 27.38 32.72
C LEU A 12 9.19 26.22 32.16
N THR A 13 9.90 25.53 33.04
CA THR A 13 10.70 24.34 32.77
C THR A 13 9.79 23.17 32.37
N LEU A 14 9.61 22.97 31.07
CA LEU A 14 8.93 21.83 30.44
C LEU A 14 9.93 20.69 30.13
N ILE A 15 10.81 20.35 31.07
CA ILE A 15 11.89 19.36 30.86
C ILE A 15 11.66 18.04 31.63
N SER A 16 10.74 17.97 32.59
CA SER A 16 10.71 16.83 33.53
C SER A 16 9.92 15.59 33.08
N SER A 17 9.19 15.61 31.96
CA SER A 17 8.37 14.46 31.55
C SER A 17 9.12 13.39 30.76
N PHE A 18 10.30 13.69 30.20
CA PHE A 18 11.06 12.73 29.38
C PHE A 18 11.97 11.82 30.21
N ASN A 19 12.49 12.30 31.36
CA ASN A 19 13.51 11.57 32.13
C ASN A 19 13.01 10.29 32.81
N ILE A 20 11.72 10.19 33.12
CA ILE A 20 11.18 9.04 33.88
C ILE A 20 10.97 7.81 32.97
N CYS A 21 10.78 8.00 31.66
CA CYS A 21 10.33 6.94 30.77
C CYS A 21 11.50 6.11 30.19
N ALA A 22 12.64 6.73 29.86
CA ALA A 22 13.82 6.02 29.35
C ALA A 22 14.46 5.06 30.38
N GLN A 23 14.29 5.32 31.68
CA GLN A 23 14.82 4.46 32.75
C GLN A 23 14.13 3.08 32.83
N LYS A 24 12.92 2.93 32.26
CA LYS A 24 12.17 1.66 32.30
C LYS A 24 12.59 0.63 31.24
N LEU A 25 13.45 1.01 30.28
CA LEU A 25 13.92 0.11 29.23
C LEU A 25 14.96 -0.87 29.79
N LYS A 26 14.58 -2.15 29.84
CA LYS A 26 15.36 -3.21 30.52
C LYS A 26 16.46 -3.83 29.64
N ASP A 27 16.21 -3.99 28.34
CA ASP A 27 17.07 -4.75 27.44
C ASP A 27 17.47 -3.96 26.21
N PHE A 28 18.56 -4.34 25.55
CA PHE A 28 18.98 -3.75 24.29
C PHE A 28 17.92 -3.91 23.19
N GLY A 29 17.81 -2.90 22.34
CA GLY A 29 16.92 -2.86 21.19
C GLY A 29 16.58 -1.44 20.75
N VAL A 30 15.71 -1.35 19.75
CA VAL A 30 15.16 -0.09 19.28
C VAL A 30 13.73 0.03 19.76
N TYR A 31 13.37 1.22 20.24
CA TYR A 31 12.07 1.52 20.80
C TYR A 31 11.49 2.76 20.13
N ILE A 32 10.18 2.78 19.92
CA ILE A 32 9.45 3.95 19.40
C ILE A 32 8.53 4.51 20.47
N LYS A 33 8.45 5.83 20.56
CA LYS A 33 7.52 6.51 21.45
C LYS A 33 6.08 6.27 20.98
N SER A 34 5.29 5.63 21.82
CA SER A 34 3.83 5.58 21.79
C SER A 34 3.28 6.54 22.85
N ASN A 35 2.02 7.01 22.73
CA ASN A 35 1.39 8.02 23.59
C ASN A 35 2.01 8.14 25.00
N ASP A 36 1.90 7.07 25.79
CA ASP A 36 2.39 7.04 27.17
C ASP A 36 3.56 6.08 27.43
N ASP A 37 4.06 5.36 26.42
CA ASP A 37 5.07 4.31 26.59
C ASP A 37 6.07 4.21 25.42
N TYR A 38 7.02 3.29 25.51
CA TYR A 38 7.96 2.92 24.47
C TYR A 38 7.76 1.48 24.03
N ILE A 39 7.47 1.28 22.75
CA ILE A 39 7.24 -0.04 22.18
C ILE A 39 8.49 -0.49 21.45
N LYS A 40 8.92 -1.74 21.71
CA LYS A 40 10.11 -2.33 21.07
C LYS A 40 9.81 -2.69 19.61
N PHE A 41 10.75 -2.41 18.72
CA PHE A 41 10.72 -2.92 17.35
C PHE A 41 10.87 -4.44 17.34
N VAL A 42 10.31 -5.08 16.32
CA VAL A 42 10.44 -6.53 16.11
C VAL A 42 11.20 -6.81 14.83
N THR A 43 11.92 -7.93 14.80
CA THR A 43 12.49 -8.45 13.56
C THR A 43 11.41 -9.18 12.79
N LEU A 44 11.21 -8.81 11.53
CA LEU A 44 10.45 -9.63 10.60
C LEU A 44 11.45 -10.44 9.78
N ASN A 45 11.46 -11.77 9.95
CA ASN A 45 12.28 -12.68 9.16
C ASN A 45 11.78 -12.69 7.71
N ASN A 46 12.16 -11.68 6.93
CA ASN A 46 12.02 -11.65 5.50
C ASN A 46 13.14 -10.76 4.96
N THR A 47 13.92 -11.29 4.02
CA THR A 47 14.80 -10.51 3.14
C THR A 47 14.03 -9.51 2.26
N ASN A 48 12.69 -9.55 2.35
CA ASN A 48 11.73 -8.71 1.65
C ASN A 48 10.98 -7.81 2.64
N PHE A 49 10.54 -6.66 2.14
CA PHE A 49 9.69 -5.76 2.91
C PHE A 49 8.35 -6.42 3.31
N PRO A 50 7.75 -6.04 4.44
CA PRO A 50 6.50 -6.62 4.92
C PRO A 50 5.38 -6.49 3.89
N GLU A 51 4.64 -7.58 3.73
CA GLU A 51 3.45 -7.66 2.90
C GLU A 51 2.18 -7.51 3.75
N PHE A 52 1.01 -7.40 3.13
CA PHE A 52 -0.27 -7.29 3.86
C PHE A 52 -0.49 -8.43 4.86
N LYS A 53 0.00 -9.65 4.55
CA LYS A 53 -0.05 -10.82 5.45
C LYS A 53 0.78 -10.68 6.73
N ASP A 54 1.72 -9.74 6.77
CA ASP A 54 2.62 -9.51 7.90
C ASP A 54 2.20 -8.30 8.74
N LEU A 55 1.09 -7.63 8.41
CA LEU A 55 0.61 -6.42 9.10
C LEU A 55 0.40 -6.64 10.61
N ASN A 56 -0.06 -7.82 11.01
CA ASN A 56 -0.27 -8.17 12.41
C ASN A 56 1.00 -8.66 13.14
N LYS A 57 2.10 -8.87 12.40
CA LYS A 57 3.37 -9.33 12.96
C LYS A 57 4.25 -8.18 13.41
N ALA A 58 4.10 -7.00 12.80
CA ALA A 58 4.70 -5.77 13.27
C ALA A 58 3.81 -5.14 14.36
N PRO A 59 4.37 -4.62 15.46
CA PRO A 59 3.58 -3.90 16.45
C PRO A 59 3.06 -2.59 15.83
N SER A 60 1.77 -2.35 16.05
CA SER A 60 1.06 -1.13 15.65
C SER A 60 1.19 -0.05 16.71
N ILE A 61 1.61 1.14 16.30
CA ILE A 61 2.01 2.22 17.20
C ILE A 61 1.07 3.40 17.05
N LEU A 62 0.18 3.57 18.03
CA LEU A 62 -0.65 4.77 18.14
C LEU A 62 0.16 5.91 18.73
N ARG A 63 0.27 7.02 17.99
CA ARG A 63 1.09 8.17 18.37
C ARG A 63 0.23 9.42 18.50
N GLY A 64 0.58 10.28 19.45
CA GLY A 64 -0.03 11.60 19.60
C GLY A 64 0.56 12.64 18.65
N ASN A 65 1.66 12.30 17.97
CA ASN A 65 2.36 13.17 17.03
C ASN A 65 2.91 12.38 15.83
N ASN A 66 2.86 12.98 14.65
CA ASN A 66 3.39 12.42 13.42
C ASN A 66 4.92 12.50 13.31
N LYS A 67 5.60 13.33 14.13
CA LYS A 67 7.05 13.21 14.30
C LYS A 67 7.38 11.92 15.05
N VAL A 68 8.32 11.15 14.52
CA VAL A 68 8.76 9.91 15.15
C VAL A 68 9.90 10.23 16.10
N GLU A 69 9.77 9.73 17.32
CA GLU A 69 10.82 9.69 18.32
C GLU A 69 11.17 8.24 18.63
N LEU A 70 12.46 7.92 18.56
CA LEU A 70 12.99 6.59 18.83
C LEU A 70 14.00 6.66 19.97
N ILE A 71 14.10 5.57 20.73
CA ILE A 71 15.19 5.32 21.67
C ILE A 71 15.97 4.11 21.15
N LEU A 72 17.24 4.34 20.83
CA LEU A 72 18.20 3.28 20.55
C LEU A 72 18.87 2.91 21.86
N TYR A 73 18.76 1.65 22.27
CA TYR A 73 19.59 1.09 23.32
C TYR A 73 20.46 0.00 22.69
N TRP A 74 21.70 0.33 22.36
CA TRP A 74 22.61 -0.55 21.61
C TRP A 74 24.07 -0.38 22.02
N ASN A 75 24.75 -1.50 22.26
CA ASN A 75 26.17 -1.51 22.56
C ASN A 75 27.02 -1.10 21.34
N ASN A 76 28.04 -0.27 21.55
CA ASN A 76 28.98 0.17 20.51
C ASN A 76 28.32 0.83 19.28
N PHE A 77 27.23 1.59 19.49
CA PHE A 77 26.50 2.25 18.41
C PHE A 77 27.37 3.20 17.59
N LYS A 78 27.30 3.07 16.25
CA LYS A 78 27.91 3.98 15.28
C LYS A 78 26.81 4.62 14.44
N SER A 79 26.68 5.94 14.50
CA SER A 79 25.62 6.66 13.77
C SER A 79 25.66 6.43 12.26
N SER A 80 26.84 6.22 11.68
CA SER A 80 27.01 6.00 10.24
C SER A 80 26.49 4.66 9.73
N SER A 81 26.22 3.68 10.60
CA SER A 81 25.69 2.37 10.17
C SER A 81 24.17 2.30 10.20
N LEU A 82 23.50 3.34 10.71
CA LEU A 82 22.07 3.35 10.89
C LEU A 82 21.35 3.91 9.67
N VAL A 83 20.42 3.12 9.12
CA VAL A 83 19.51 3.61 8.08
C VAL A 83 18.07 3.44 8.57
N VAL A 84 17.34 4.54 8.56
CA VAL A 84 15.90 4.57 8.86
C VAL A 84 15.13 4.75 7.56
N LYS A 85 14.20 3.84 7.28
CA LYS A 85 13.32 3.93 6.10
C LYS A 85 11.87 3.91 6.51
N ALA A 86 11.05 4.71 5.86
CA ALA A 86 9.60 4.61 5.96
C ALA A 86 9.02 4.12 4.62
N ARG A 87 7.99 3.29 4.70
CA ARG A 87 7.23 2.85 3.53
C ARG A 87 5.75 2.96 3.82
N LYS A 88 5.03 3.74 3.02
CA LYS A 88 3.56 3.79 3.08
C LYS A 88 2.99 2.46 2.62
N LEU A 89 1.98 1.97 3.32
CA LEU A 89 1.21 0.78 2.92
C LEU A 89 0.68 0.93 1.49
N ALA A 90 0.24 2.14 1.14
CA ALA A 90 -0.38 2.44 -0.14
C ALA A 90 0.59 2.52 -1.34
N LEU A 91 1.89 2.71 -1.10
CA LEU A 91 2.88 2.92 -2.17
C LEU A 91 3.78 1.69 -2.25
N GLY A 92 3.30 0.66 -2.97
CA GLY A 92 4.08 -0.56 -3.23
C GLY A 92 5.48 -0.24 -3.75
N GLY A 93 6.49 -0.46 -2.91
CA GLY A 93 7.91 -0.45 -3.30
C GLY A 93 8.69 0.85 -3.05
N PHE A 94 8.06 1.98 -2.73
CA PHE A 94 8.83 3.20 -2.45
C PHE A 94 9.22 3.29 -0.98
N ASN A 95 10.52 3.21 -0.72
CA ASN A 95 11.09 3.46 0.59
C ASN A 95 11.66 4.87 0.63
N GLU A 96 11.18 5.67 1.56
CA GLU A 96 11.74 6.97 1.84
C GLU A 96 12.80 6.84 2.93
N THR A 97 14.03 7.25 2.64
CA THR A 97 15.05 7.38 3.69
C THR A 97 14.69 8.57 4.56
N ILE A 98 14.76 8.37 5.88
CA ILE A 98 14.40 9.37 6.88
C ILE A 98 15.68 9.85 7.55
N ASN A 99 15.92 11.16 7.56
CA ASN A 99 17.02 11.70 8.35
C ASN A 99 16.55 11.91 9.79
N PHE A 100 17.52 11.93 10.70
CA PHE A 100 17.27 12.05 12.13
C PHE A 100 18.38 12.84 12.79
N SER A 101 18.02 13.59 13.83
CA SER A 101 18.98 14.04 14.83
C SER A 101 19.24 12.91 15.83
N ILE A 102 20.45 12.88 16.39
CA ILE A 102 20.84 11.92 17.42
C ILE A 102 21.33 12.70 18.64
N GLU A 103 20.78 12.37 19.80
CA GLU A 103 21.18 12.94 21.08
C GLU A 103 21.51 11.81 22.07
N PRO A 104 22.68 11.80 22.71
CA PRO A 104 22.97 10.83 23.76
C PRO A 104 22.09 11.07 24.98
N LEU A 105 21.70 9.99 25.65
CA LEU A 105 20.94 10.04 26.91
C LEU A 105 21.85 9.77 28.10
N GLU A 106 21.34 10.03 29.31
CA GLU A 106 22.11 9.87 30.56
C GLU A 106 22.58 8.42 30.81
N LYS A 107 21.80 7.43 30.37
CA LYS A 107 22.14 6.02 30.50
C LYS A 107 23.08 5.61 29.35
N GLU A 108 24.15 4.90 29.71
CA GLU A 108 25.15 4.41 28.75
C GLU A 108 24.50 3.61 27.62
N ASN A 109 25.05 3.73 26.40
CA ASN A 109 24.57 3.05 25.19
C ASN A 109 23.13 3.41 24.78
N MET A 110 22.58 4.50 25.30
CA MET A 110 21.24 4.99 24.94
C MET A 110 21.28 6.32 24.20
N TYR A 111 20.51 6.38 23.11
CA TYR A 111 20.42 7.55 22.24
C TYR A 111 18.98 7.82 21.88
N LYS A 112 18.60 9.10 21.87
CA LYS A 112 17.33 9.59 21.35
C LYS A 112 17.50 9.98 19.89
N LEU A 113 16.60 9.48 19.05
CA LEU A 113 16.51 9.84 17.64
C LEU A 113 15.20 10.58 17.39
N THR A 114 15.28 11.71 16.71
CA THR A 114 14.10 12.48 16.30
C THR A 114 14.12 12.69 14.80
N THR A 115 13.04 12.33 14.12
CA THR A 115 12.95 12.52 12.66
C THR A 115 12.87 14.00 12.30
N ASP A 116 13.54 14.37 11.20
CA ASP A 116 13.54 15.75 10.68
C ASP A 116 12.15 16.15 10.13
N LYS A 117 11.43 15.18 9.57
CA LYS A 117 10.08 15.31 9.02
C LYS A 117 9.05 14.47 9.75
N THR A 118 7.79 14.75 9.46
CA THR A 118 6.65 13.94 9.90
C THR A 118 6.54 12.69 9.04
N ILE A 119 6.15 11.58 9.68
CA ILE A 119 5.83 10.33 8.99
C ILE A 119 4.35 10.04 9.27
N PRO A 120 3.49 9.96 8.23
CA PRO A 120 2.08 9.71 8.44
C PRO A 120 1.84 8.28 8.91
N ASP A 121 0.74 8.08 9.63
CA ASP A 121 0.19 6.75 9.89
C ASP A 121 -0.13 6.02 8.58
N GLY A 122 -0.26 4.70 8.67
CA GLY A 122 -0.33 3.85 7.49
C GLY A 122 1.04 3.57 6.87
N SER A 123 2.11 3.68 7.66
CA SER A 123 3.49 3.48 7.21
C SER A 123 4.21 2.44 8.06
N PHE A 124 4.96 1.56 7.42
CA PHE A 124 6.00 0.80 8.09
C PHE A 124 7.23 1.67 8.31
N LEU A 125 7.85 1.54 9.47
CA LEU A 125 9.13 2.14 9.79
C LEU A 125 10.15 1.02 10.00
N PHE A 126 11.26 1.13 9.29
CA PHE A 126 12.35 0.17 9.29
C PHE A 126 13.61 0.79 9.87
N ILE A 127 14.29 0.02 10.70
CA ILE A 127 15.65 0.32 11.16
C ILE A 127 16.56 -0.78 10.65
N LEU A 128 17.54 -0.38 9.85
CA LEU A 128 18.57 -1.23 9.31
C LEU A 128 19.88 -0.92 10.05
N ASN A 129 20.49 -1.96 10.60
CA ASN A 129 21.82 -1.89 11.20
C ASN A 129 22.71 -2.94 10.54
N GLY A 130 23.36 -2.59 9.43
CA GLY A 130 24.07 -3.56 8.59
C GLY A 130 23.15 -4.41 7.71
N TRP A 131 23.55 -5.66 7.44
CA TRP A 131 22.90 -6.56 6.47
C TRP A 131 21.93 -7.57 7.10
N ASP A 132 21.94 -7.73 8.43
CA ASP A 132 21.40 -8.95 9.05
C ASP A 132 19.98 -8.81 9.61
N GLU A 133 19.53 -7.61 10.02
CA GLU A 133 18.21 -7.44 10.64
C GLU A 133 17.47 -6.19 10.18
N ILE A 134 16.22 -6.39 9.75
CA ILE A 134 15.25 -5.32 9.50
C ILE A 134 14.32 -5.25 10.70
N LEU A 135 14.57 -4.30 11.60
CA LEU A 135 13.68 -4.02 12.71
C LEU A 135 12.51 -3.20 12.20
N THR A 136 11.28 -3.62 12.53
CA THR A 136 10.06 -3.07 11.95
C THR A 136 9.01 -2.73 13.01
N VAL A 137 8.30 -1.62 12.78
CA VAL A 137 7.02 -1.27 13.42
C VAL A 137 6.05 -0.72 12.38
N PHE A 138 4.76 -0.74 12.68
CA PHE A 138 3.73 -0.08 11.88
C PHE A 138 3.23 1.17 12.59
N LEU A 139 3.17 2.31 11.90
CA LEU A 139 2.71 3.58 12.46
C LEU A 139 1.19 3.71 12.27
N GLY A 140 0.47 3.87 13.38
CA GLY A 140 -0.99 3.88 13.43
C GLY A 140 -1.59 2.49 13.69
N ASP A 141 -2.91 2.40 13.56
CA ASP A 141 -3.65 1.13 13.64
C ASP A 141 -3.57 0.40 12.29
N SER A 142 -2.83 -0.70 12.23
CA SER A 142 -2.64 -1.50 11.02
C SER A 142 -3.93 -2.01 10.40
N GLU A 143 -4.91 -2.41 11.21
CA GLU A 143 -6.18 -2.94 10.70
C GLU A 143 -7.01 -1.80 10.10
N GLN A 144 -7.15 -0.67 10.81
CA GLN A 144 -7.90 0.48 10.30
C GLN A 144 -7.24 1.06 9.04
N GLN A 145 -5.91 1.11 8.98
CA GLN A 145 -5.20 1.59 7.79
C GLN A 145 -5.38 0.65 6.60
N ALA A 146 -5.41 -0.68 6.81
CA ALA A 146 -5.77 -1.63 5.76
C ALA A 146 -7.21 -1.44 5.29
N ILE A 147 -8.17 -1.27 6.22
CA ILE A 147 -9.57 -0.99 5.88
C ILE A 147 -9.68 0.29 5.05
N THR A 148 -9.06 1.39 5.47
CA THR A 148 -9.03 2.65 4.71
C THR A 148 -8.43 2.45 3.33
N PHE A 149 -7.30 1.73 3.22
CA PHE A 149 -6.65 1.45 1.94
C PHE A 149 -7.58 0.69 0.98
N PHE A 150 -8.20 -0.41 1.42
CA PHE A 150 -9.09 -1.20 0.55
C PHE A 150 -10.49 -0.62 0.38
N SER A 151 -10.84 0.45 1.10
CA SER A 151 -12.13 1.13 0.92
C SER A 151 -12.14 2.02 -0.33
N ASP A 152 -10.96 2.50 -0.76
CA ASP A 152 -10.81 3.25 -2.01
C ASP A 152 -10.49 2.30 -3.17
N THR A 153 -11.51 2.04 -3.98
CA THR A 153 -11.44 1.13 -5.12
C THR A 153 -10.68 1.69 -6.32
N ASN A 154 -10.21 2.94 -6.26
CA ASN A 154 -9.48 3.58 -7.35
C ASN A 154 -7.95 3.54 -7.15
N LEU A 155 -7.46 3.09 -5.98
CA LEU A 155 -6.02 3.14 -5.66
C LEU A 155 -5.17 2.17 -6.48
N LYS A 156 -5.76 1.06 -6.94
CA LYS A 156 -5.04 -0.02 -7.63
C LYS A 156 -6.01 -0.84 -8.48
N PRO A 157 -5.56 -1.39 -9.62
CA PRO A 157 -6.34 -2.39 -10.34
C PRO A 157 -6.76 -3.55 -9.44
N ALA A 158 -8.00 -4.00 -9.58
CA ALA A 158 -8.59 -5.03 -8.74
C ALA A 158 -7.89 -6.39 -8.87
N TYR A 159 -7.25 -6.68 -10.01
CA TYR A 159 -6.43 -7.90 -10.15
C TYR A 159 -5.30 -7.97 -9.12
N ALA A 160 -4.75 -6.83 -8.71
CA ALA A 160 -3.67 -6.74 -7.73
C ALA A 160 -4.19 -6.43 -6.32
N ALA A 161 -5.34 -5.75 -6.18
CA ALA A 161 -5.92 -5.46 -4.87
C ALA A 161 -6.55 -6.70 -4.21
N VAL A 162 -7.18 -7.60 -4.97
CA VAL A 162 -7.79 -8.83 -4.44
C VAL A 162 -6.80 -9.70 -3.64
N PRO A 163 -5.63 -10.11 -4.17
CA PRO A 163 -4.69 -10.92 -3.39
C PRO A 163 -4.14 -10.17 -2.17
N ASP A 164 -3.89 -8.86 -2.30
CA ASP A 164 -3.44 -8.01 -1.18
C ASP A 164 -4.50 -7.96 -0.05
N LEU A 165 -5.79 -7.85 -0.41
CA LEU A 165 -6.90 -7.86 0.54
C LEU A 165 -7.08 -9.24 1.19
N GLU A 166 -6.94 -10.32 0.42
CA GLU A 166 -6.97 -11.68 0.98
C GLU A 166 -5.85 -11.91 1.99
N ASP A 167 -4.66 -11.34 1.74
CA ASP A 167 -3.55 -11.37 2.69
C ASP A 167 -3.81 -10.50 3.93
N ALA A 168 -4.44 -9.32 3.78
CA ALA A 168 -4.88 -8.52 4.92
C ALA A 168 -5.93 -9.24 5.77
N ILE A 169 -6.87 -9.98 5.16
CA ILE A 169 -7.86 -10.80 5.87
C ILE A 169 -7.18 -11.93 6.64
N LYS A 170 -6.12 -12.56 6.09
CA LYS A 170 -5.33 -13.56 6.83
C LYS A 170 -4.61 -12.95 8.04
N ALA A 171 -4.12 -11.72 7.92
CA ALA A 171 -3.51 -11.00 9.04
C ALA A 171 -4.55 -10.63 10.11
N PHE A 172 -5.78 -10.30 9.71
CA PHE A 172 -6.87 -9.90 10.62
C PHE A 172 -8.13 -10.75 10.41
N PRO A 173 -8.12 -12.04 10.81
CA PRO A 173 -9.18 -13.00 10.47
C PRO A 173 -10.54 -12.67 11.13
N ASN A 174 -10.53 -11.85 12.18
CA ASN A 174 -11.74 -11.42 12.88
C ASN A 174 -12.30 -10.08 12.36
N SER A 175 -11.68 -9.48 11.34
CA SER A 175 -12.11 -8.19 10.80
C SER A 175 -13.25 -8.36 9.80
N GLN A 176 -14.49 -8.17 10.28
CA GLN A 176 -15.66 -8.22 9.41
C GLN A 176 -15.59 -7.15 8.30
N LYS A 177 -15.08 -5.95 8.61
CA LYS A 177 -14.93 -4.86 7.64
C LYS A 177 -14.04 -5.24 6.45
N LEU A 178 -12.92 -5.91 6.70
CA LEU A 178 -12.04 -6.38 5.61
C LEU A 178 -12.72 -7.49 4.80
N ALA A 179 -13.41 -8.41 5.46
CA ALA A 179 -14.16 -9.48 4.78
C ALA A 179 -15.27 -8.91 3.88
N ASP A 180 -16.00 -7.90 4.34
CA ASP A 180 -17.09 -7.25 3.60
C ASP A 180 -16.62 -6.49 2.34
N LEU A 181 -15.34 -6.07 2.30
CA LEU A 181 -14.76 -5.43 1.12
C LEU A 181 -14.44 -6.43 -0.01
N LEU A 182 -14.21 -7.71 0.31
CA LEU A 182 -13.74 -8.70 -0.66
C LEU A 182 -14.73 -8.97 -1.80
N PRO A 183 -16.06 -9.16 -1.56
CA PRO A 183 -17.02 -9.33 -2.65
C PRO A 183 -17.01 -8.16 -3.64
N LYS A 184 -16.96 -6.93 -3.14
CA LYS A 184 -16.90 -5.71 -3.97
C LYS A 184 -15.65 -5.69 -4.86
N TRP A 185 -14.48 -6.00 -4.29
CA TRP A 185 -13.24 -6.08 -5.07
C TRP A 185 -13.25 -7.21 -6.10
N LYS A 186 -13.87 -8.35 -5.79
CA LYS A 186 -14.05 -9.47 -6.74
C LYS A 186 -14.98 -9.08 -7.90
N GLU A 187 -16.06 -8.36 -7.62
CA GLU A 187 -16.95 -7.81 -8.66
C GLU A 187 -16.19 -6.83 -9.55
N ILE A 188 -15.44 -5.88 -8.98
CA ILE A 188 -14.63 -4.94 -9.77
C ILE A 188 -13.60 -5.68 -10.63
N LYS A 189 -12.92 -6.69 -10.08
CA LYS A 189 -11.98 -7.51 -10.85
C LYS A 189 -12.66 -8.22 -12.04
N GLN A 190 -13.88 -8.72 -11.85
CA GLN A 190 -14.65 -9.31 -12.94
C GLN A 190 -15.03 -8.27 -14.00
N LEU A 191 -15.42 -7.06 -13.60
CA LEU A 191 -15.74 -5.97 -14.53
C LEU A 191 -14.50 -5.48 -15.29
N GLU A 192 -13.35 -5.33 -14.61
CA GLU A 192 -12.07 -5.00 -15.26
C GLU A 192 -11.68 -6.05 -16.30
N GLN A 193 -11.83 -7.34 -15.97
CA GLN A 193 -11.56 -8.43 -16.90
C GLN A 193 -12.52 -8.40 -18.10
N GLN A 194 -13.82 -8.19 -17.85
CA GLN A 194 -14.83 -8.05 -18.90
C GLN A 194 -14.49 -6.91 -19.86
N GLU A 195 -14.14 -5.74 -19.32
CA GLU A 195 -13.80 -4.59 -20.14
C GLU A 195 -12.56 -4.86 -21.00
N LEU A 196 -11.50 -5.41 -20.40
CA LEU A 196 -10.27 -5.81 -21.12
C LEU A 196 -10.55 -6.81 -22.24
N GLU A 197 -11.39 -7.81 -21.99
CA GLU A 197 -11.76 -8.79 -23.03
C GLU A 197 -12.63 -8.16 -24.13
N TYR A 198 -13.50 -7.21 -23.77
CA TYR A 198 -14.33 -6.49 -24.72
C TYR A 198 -13.53 -5.52 -25.61
N GLU A 199 -12.42 -4.95 -25.11
CA GLU A 199 -11.52 -4.11 -25.90
C GLU A 199 -11.03 -4.80 -27.19
N TYR A 200 -10.77 -6.11 -27.16
CA TYR A 200 -10.39 -6.87 -28.36
C TYR A 200 -11.51 -6.94 -29.42
N VAL A 201 -12.77 -6.99 -28.97
CA VAL A 201 -13.94 -6.94 -29.86
C VAL A 201 -14.02 -5.57 -30.54
N GLU A 202 -13.82 -4.49 -29.78
CA GLU A 202 -13.83 -3.13 -30.32
C GLU A 202 -12.65 -2.87 -31.25
N GLU A 203 -11.45 -3.33 -30.90
CA GLU A 203 -10.27 -3.16 -31.75
C GLU A 203 -10.46 -3.84 -33.12
N ALA A 204 -10.96 -5.08 -33.14
CA ALA A 204 -11.23 -5.80 -34.38
C ALA A 204 -12.33 -5.11 -35.21
N TRP A 205 -13.38 -4.62 -34.56
CA TRP A 205 -14.45 -3.87 -35.22
C TRP A 205 -13.95 -2.58 -35.88
N GLN A 206 -13.14 -1.79 -35.15
CA GLN A 206 -12.55 -0.57 -35.67
C GLN A 206 -11.61 -0.84 -36.86
N LYS A 207 -10.82 -1.92 -36.79
CA LYS A 207 -9.97 -2.35 -37.91
C LYS A 207 -10.81 -2.74 -39.13
N TYR A 208 -11.92 -3.46 -38.95
CA TYR A 208 -12.87 -3.79 -40.01
C TYR A 208 -13.47 -2.54 -40.67
N GLN A 209 -13.94 -1.57 -39.88
CA GLN A 209 -14.55 -0.34 -40.39
C GLN A 209 -13.58 0.50 -41.23
N LYS A 210 -12.30 0.55 -40.84
CA LYS A 210 -11.26 1.32 -41.53
C LYS A 210 -10.63 0.59 -42.72
N ALA A 211 -10.87 -0.70 -42.87
CA ALA A 211 -10.25 -1.49 -43.94
C ALA A 211 -10.91 -1.21 -45.30
N GLU A 212 -10.13 -0.82 -46.30
CA GLU A 212 -10.61 -0.65 -47.67
C GLU A 212 -10.57 -1.97 -48.46
N LYS A 213 -9.53 -2.78 -48.23
CA LYS A 213 -9.32 -4.05 -48.94
C LYS A 213 -10.27 -5.14 -48.43
N ILE A 214 -10.95 -5.84 -49.33
CA ILE A 214 -11.88 -6.94 -49.03
C ILE A 214 -11.18 -8.03 -48.19
N SER A 215 -9.97 -8.43 -48.55
CA SER A 215 -9.20 -9.42 -47.80
C SER A 215 -8.90 -9.01 -46.34
N LEU A 216 -8.67 -7.72 -46.09
CA LEU A 216 -8.48 -7.20 -44.74
C LEU A 216 -9.80 -7.14 -43.97
N LYS A 217 -10.90 -6.76 -44.64
CA LYS A 217 -12.25 -6.81 -44.02
C LYS A 217 -12.58 -8.23 -43.56
N ILE A 218 -12.36 -9.24 -44.40
CA ILE A 218 -12.58 -10.65 -44.06
C ILE A 218 -11.73 -11.06 -42.86
N ARG A 219 -10.43 -10.73 -42.86
CA ARG A 219 -9.54 -11.02 -41.73
C ARG A 219 -10.07 -10.42 -40.43
N TYR A 220 -10.40 -9.13 -40.41
CA TYR A 220 -10.84 -8.46 -39.19
C TYR A 220 -12.22 -8.93 -38.70
N LEU A 221 -13.13 -9.33 -39.60
CA LEU A 221 -14.38 -9.98 -39.20
C LEU A 221 -14.11 -11.36 -38.55
N LYS A 222 -13.13 -12.14 -39.04
CA LYS A 222 -12.72 -13.41 -38.42
C LYS A 222 -12.08 -13.18 -37.04
N ASP A 223 -11.20 -12.19 -36.93
CA ASP A 223 -10.60 -11.78 -35.65
C ASP A 223 -11.69 -11.36 -34.64
N MET A 224 -12.67 -10.58 -35.10
CA MET A 224 -13.81 -10.16 -34.29
C MET A 224 -14.70 -11.33 -33.89
N GLN A 225 -14.95 -12.30 -34.78
CA GLN A 225 -15.73 -13.49 -34.48
C GLN A 225 -15.07 -14.31 -33.35
N MET A 226 -13.75 -14.49 -33.41
CA MET A 226 -12.98 -15.16 -32.36
C MET A 226 -13.07 -14.40 -31.03
N ALA A 227 -12.88 -13.08 -31.03
CA ALA A 227 -12.98 -12.25 -29.84
C ALA A 227 -14.39 -12.32 -29.21
N LEU A 228 -15.45 -12.24 -30.03
CA LEU A 228 -16.84 -12.36 -29.59
C LEU A 228 -17.15 -13.73 -28.98
N ASN A 229 -16.64 -14.80 -29.59
CA ASN A 229 -16.83 -16.15 -29.07
C ASN A 229 -16.17 -16.32 -27.70
N ASN A 230 -14.94 -15.81 -27.53
CA ASN A 230 -14.25 -15.84 -26.26
C ASN A 230 -15.00 -15.02 -25.20
N PHE A 231 -15.39 -13.77 -25.53
CA PHE A 231 -16.12 -12.90 -24.62
C PHE A 231 -17.45 -13.53 -24.17
N LEU A 232 -18.27 -14.05 -25.10
CA LEU A 232 -19.56 -14.65 -24.77
C LEU A 232 -19.42 -15.99 -24.03
N ALA A 233 -18.33 -16.73 -24.23
CA ALA A 233 -18.05 -17.93 -23.47
C ALA A 233 -17.69 -17.61 -22.01
N ASN A 234 -16.90 -16.56 -21.79
CA ASN A 234 -16.46 -16.14 -20.45
C ASN A 234 -17.51 -15.31 -19.70
N HIS A 235 -18.33 -14.55 -20.44
CA HIS A 235 -19.22 -13.53 -19.91
C HIS A 235 -20.63 -13.56 -20.54
N PRO A 236 -21.34 -14.71 -20.53
CA PRO A 236 -22.61 -14.88 -21.27
C PRO A 236 -23.75 -13.95 -20.82
N GLU A 237 -23.70 -13.49 -19.57
CA GLU A 237 -24.69 -12.63 -18.92
C GLU A 237 -24.20 -11.18 -18.73
N SER A 238 -23.05 -10.80 -19.33
CA SER A 238 -22.56 -9.41 -19.27
C SER A 238 -23.56 -8.44 -19.91
N ASN A 239 -23.55 -7.18 -19.45
CA ASN A 239 -24.32 -6.09 -20.06
C ASN A 239 -23.97 -5.86 -21.54
N LYS A 240 -22.79 -6.30 -22.01
CA LYS A 240 -22.37 -6.27 -23.42
C LYS A 240 -22.85 -7.48 -24.24
N SER A 241 -23.40 -8.52 -23.62
CA SER A 241 -23.74 -9.78 -24.32
C SER A 241 -24.77 -9.60 -25.42
N VAL A 242 -25.74 -8.70 -25.24
CA VAL A 242 -26.76 -8.40 -26.27
C VAL A 242 -26.11 -7.76 -27.50
N GLU A 243 -25.21 -6.82 -27.29
CA GLU A 243 -24.45 -6.17 -28.36
C GLU A 243 -23.52 -7.18 -29.07
N CYS A 244 -22.83 -8.03 -28.30
CA CYS A 244 -21.98 -9.10 -28.85
C CYS A 244 -22.77 -10.06 -29.73
N LYS A 245 -23.95 -10.51 -29.29
CA LYS A 245 -24.85 -11.38 -30.09
C LYS A 245 -25.32 -10.69 -31.37
N LYS A 246 -25.61 -9.38 -31.32
CA LYS A 246 -25.96 -8.59 -32.51
C LYS A 246 -24.78 -8.54 -33.51
N ARG A 247 -23.57 -8.28 -33.01
CA ARG A 247 -22.34 -8.24 -33.82
C ARG A 247 -22.02 -9.62 -34.43
N GLN A 248 -22.26 -10.72 -33.72
CA GLN A 248 -22.14 -12.07 -34.28
C GLN A 248 -23.09 -12.28 -35.48
N THR A 249 -24.35 -11.87 -35.36
CA THR A 249 -25.30 -11.94 -36.47
C THR A 249 -24.83 -11.11 -37.67
N GLU A 250 -24.29 -9.91 -37.43
CA GLU A 250 -23.76 -9.06 -38.49
C GLU A 250 -22.55 -9.70 -39.20
N ILE A 251 -21.63 -10.32 -38.46
CA ILE A 251 -20.50 -11.05 -39.03
C ILE A 251 -20.99 -12.24 -39.87
N ASN A 252 -21.96 -13.02 -39.36
CA ASN A 252 -22.49 -14.19 -40.05
C ASN A 252 -23.16 -13.83 -41.38
N THR A 253 -23.66 -12.61 -41.53
CA THR A 253 -24.18 -12.08 -42.80
C THR A 253 -23.06 -11.55 -43.70
N LYS A 254 -22.18 -10.69 -43.17
CA LYS A 254 -21.20 -9.96 -43.98
C LYS A 254 -20.01 -10.81 -44.43
N LEU A 255 -19.60 -11.79 -43.63
CA LEU A 255 -18.43 -12.59 -43.93
C LEU A 255 -18.63 -13.44 -45.21
N PRO A 256 -19.73 -14.19 -45.39
CA PRO A 256 -19.99 -14.90 -46.64
C PRO A 256 -20.16 -13.98 -47.85
N GLU A 257 -20.72 -12.77 -47.68
CA GLU A 257 -20.85 -11.79 -48.77
C GLU A 257 -19.48 -11.33 -49.26
N LEU A 258 -18.59 -10.96 -48.34
CA LEU A 258 -17.24 -10.52 -48.69
C LEU A 258 -16.40 -11.66 -49.26
N GLU A 259 -16.54 -12.89 -48.76
CA GLU A 259 -15.83 -14.06 -49.28
C GLU A 259 -16.21 -14.38 -50.73
N LYS A 260 -17.42 -14.03 -51.18
CA LYS A 260 -17.83 -14.14 -52.60
C LYS A 260 -17.24 -13.05 -53.50
N MET A 261 -16.74 -11.96 -52.92
CA MET A 261 -16.17 -10.83 -53.66
C MET A 261 -14.64 -10.92 -53.80
N MET A 262 -14.02 -11.94 -53.20
CA MET A 262 -12.61 -12.30 -53.41
C MET A 262 -12.44 -13.15 -54.66
#